data_AF-A0A223ARM2-F1
#
_entry.id   AF-A0A223ARM2-F1
#
_cell.length_a   1.000
_cell.length_b   1.000
_cell.length_c   1.000
_cell.angle_alpha   90.00
_cell.angle_beta   90.00
_cell.angle_gamma   90.00
#
_symmetry.space_group_name_H-M   'P 1'
#
loop_
_entity.id
_entity.type
_entity.pdbx_description
1 polymer ?
#
loop_
_entity_poly.entity_id
_entity_poly.type
_entity_poly.pdbx_seq_one_letter_code
_entity_poly.pdbx_strand_id
1 'polypeptide(L)'
;MNPYVKEYAELIKDYEAKQGNRESVLALYEFSDRLKEVGDRDAKSVLVDVYRTLSLMQSAYDLLLEIVDKSDRKQVKKLATLREDAEGHGDWGAVKRPKTPKQISEDREKVSKLPQFRYHPNPLATESFEEGTPEICPCCGKESTIYYSSFPYCVEEIEYLCPECIASGEAAKKFDAEFVQDAEWEGEIDREKSKELFERTPGYMSWQGEHWLSCCNDYCAYLGTVGTKELEAMGIADEVIEEYEMREEYTDIREYLYKDGDLCGYLFRCLHCGKYHIYVDAS
;
A
#
# COMPACT_ATOMS: atom_id res chain seq x y z
N MET A 1 -16.37 -8.53 -34.80
CA MET A 1 -16.16 -7.60 -33.66
C MET A 1 -15.34 -8.37 -32.65
N ASN A 2 -14.14 -7.88 -32.31
CA ASN A 2 -13.24 -8.57 -31.39
C ASN A 2 -13.96 -8.72 -30.02
N PRO A 3 -14.18 -9.94 -29.51
CA PRO A 3 -14.94 -10.17 -28.28
C PRO A 3 -14.29 -9.50 -27.07
N TYR A 4 -12.95 -9.46 -27.01
CA TYR A 4 -12.19 -8.82 -25.94
C TYR A 4 -12.44 -7.31 -25.86
N VAL A 5 -12.58 -6.64 -27.01
CA VAL A 5 -12.89 -5.20 -27.06
C VAL A 5 -14.26 -4.90 -26.47
N LYS A 6 -15.25 -5.78 -26.71
CA LYS A 6 -16.59 -5.60 -26.16
C LYS A 6 -16.60 -5.77 -24.63
N GLU A 7 -15.98 -6.84 -24.15
CA GLU A 7 -15.88 -7.13 -22.71
C GLU A 7 -15.10 -6.02 -21.97
N TYR A 8 -13.99 -5.57 -22.55
CA TYR A 8 -13.22 -4.43 -22.02
C TYR A 8 -14.08 -3.16 -21.90
N ALA A 9 -14.88 -2.82 -22.91
CA ALA A 9 -15.74 -1.65 -22.86
C ALA A 9 -16.81 -1.75 -21.75
N GLU A 10 -17.33 -2.95 -21.47
CA GLU A 10 -18.27 -3.18 -20.36
C GLU A 10 -17.57 -3.03 -19.00
N LEU A 11 -16.35 -3.54 -18.86
CA LEU A 11 -15.53 -3.42 -17.64
C LEU A 11 -15.14 -1.97 -17.35
N ILE A 12 -14.75 -1.20 -18.37
CA ILE A 12 -14.41 0.22 -18.21
C ILE A 12 -15.62 1.03 -17.76
N LYS A 13 -16.80 0.76 -18.34
CA LYS A 13 -18.02 1.44 -17.92
C LYS A 13 -18.34 1.17 -16.45
N ASP A 14 -18.13 -0.07 -15.97
CA ASP A 14 -18.32 -0.42 -14.55
C ASP A 14 -17.26 0.25 -13.66
N TYR A 15 -16.00 0.25 -14.11
CA TYR A 15 -14.89 0.92 -13.42
C TYR A 15 -15.13 2.42 -13.25
N GLU A 16 -15.53 3.13 -14.30
CA GLU A 16 -15.85 4.56 -14.26
C GLU A 16 -17.07 4.82 -13.36
N ALA A 17 -18.15 4.04 -13.52
CA ALA A 17 -19.37 4.20 -12.74
C ALA A 17 -19.17 3.98 -11.24
N LYS A 18 -18.27 3.06 -10.88
CA LYS A 18 -17.90 2.75 -9.50
C LYS A 18 -16.63 3.47 -9.04
N GLN A 19 -16.12 4.41 -9.84
CA GLN A 19 -14.93 5.21 -9.57
C GLN A 19 -13.70 4.39 -9.13
N GLY A 20 -13.48 3.24 -9.78
CA GLY A 20 -12.36 2.36 -9.50
C GLY A 20 -12.42 1.65 -8.16
N ASN A 21 -13.63 1.33 -7.68
CA ASN A 21 -13.76 0.55 -6.45
C ASN A 21 -13.07 -0.83 -6.55
N ARG A 22 -12.89 -1.46 -5.38
CA ARG A 22 -12.23 -2.77 -5.23
C ARG A 22 -12.70 -3.83 -6.24
N GLU A 23 -14.01 -3.93 -6.47
CA GLU A 23 -14.59 -4.97 -7.33
C GLU A 23 -14.27 -4.73 -8.81
N SER A 24 -14.42 -3.49 -9.28
CA SER A 24 -14.16 -3.15 -10.67
C SER A 24 -12.67 -3.23 -11.03
N VAL A 25 -11.78 -2.86 -10.11
CA VAL A 25 -10.32 -3.06 -10.26
C VAL A 25 -9.98 -4.56 -10.33
N LEU A 26 -10.54 -5.37 -9.44
CA LEU A 26 -10.29 -6.81 -9.44
C LEU A 26 -10.75 -7.45 -10.75
N ALA A 27 -11.91 -7.06 -11.27
CA ALA A 27 -12.43 -7.55 -12.54
C ALA A 27 -11.50 -7.22 -13.73
N LEU A 28 -10.90 -6.03 -13.75
CA LEU A 28 -9.89 -5.66 -14.75
C LEU A 28 -8.62 -6.52 -14.64
N TYR A 29 -8.14 -6.82 -13.43
CA TYR A 29 -7.01 -7.72 -13.23
C TYR A 29 -7.31 -9.17 -13.63
N GLU A 30 -8.47 -9.70 -13.27
CA GLU A 30 -8.89 -11.04 -13.69
C GLU A 30 -9.05 -11.13 -15.21
N PHE A 31 -9.51 -10.06 -15.86
CA PHE A 31 -9.55 -9.97 -17.31
C PHE A 31 -8.14 -9.89 -17.91
N SER A 32 -7.25 -9.10 -17.32
CA SER A 32 -5.83 -9.03 -17.69
C SER A 32 -5.17 -10.42 -17.67
N ASP A 33 -5.40 -11.21 -16.61
CA ASP A 33 -4.87 -12.56 -16.46
C ASP A 33 -5.38 -13.48 -17.60
N ARG A 34 -6.68 -13.44 -17.92
CA ARG A 34 -7.25 -14.21 -19.05
C ARG A 34 -6.63 -13.81 -20.39
N LEU A 35 -6.42 -12.51 -20.64
CA LEU A 35 -5.81 -12.04 -21.89
C LEU A 35 -4.36 -12.50 -22.03
N LYS A 36 -3.60 -12.51 -20.92
CA LYS A 36 -2.22 -13.02 -20.87
C LYS A 36 -2.16 -14.50 -21.23
N GLU A 37 -3.07 -15.31 -20.70
CA GLU A 37 -3.13 -16.76 -20.98
C GLU A 37 -3.42 -17.06 -22.44
N VAL A 38 -4.33 -16.30 -23.06
CA VAL A 38 -4.67 -16.47 -24.49
C VAL A 38 -3.50 -16.03 -25.38
N GLY A 39 -2.93 -14.85 -25.12
CA GLY A 39 -1.68 -14.39 -25.74
C GLY A 39 -1.72 -14.09 -27.24
N ASP A 40 -2.87 -14.18 -27.90
CA ASP A 40 -3.00 -13.81 -29.31
C ASP A 40 -2.88 -12.29 -29.54
N ARG A 41 -2.74 -11.87 -30.80
CA ARG A 41 -2.50 -10.45 -31.14
C ARG A 41 -3.66 -9.54 -30.72
N ASP A 42 -4.89 -10.02 -30.82
CA ASP A 42 -6.10 -9.29 -30.47
C ASP A 42 -6.20 -9.15 -28.94
N ALA A 43 -5.90 -10.22 -28.20
CA ALA A 43 -5.85 -10.23 -26.74
C ALA A 43 -4.73 -9.30 -26.21
N LYS A 44 -3.52 -9.37 -26.78
CA LYS A 44 -2.41 -8.48 -26.42
C LYS A 44 -2.73 -7.01 -26.70
N SER A 45 -3.41 -6.70 -27.81
CA SER A 45 -3.82 -5.33 -28.10
C SER A 45 -4.78 -4.76 -27.04
N VAL A 46 -5.74 -5.56 -26.58
CA VAL A 46 -6.67 -5.13 -25.52
C VAL A 46 -5.97 -5.09 -24.16
N LEU A 47 -5.04 -6.00 -23.90
CA LEU A 47 -4.25 -6.02 -22.66
C LEU A 47 -3.43 -4.74 -22.48
N VAL A 48 -2.89 -4.15 -23.56
CA VAL A 48 -2.26 -2.82 -23.52
C VAL A 48 -3.24 -1.76 -23.02
N ASP A 49 -4.51 -1.81 -23.43
CA ASP A 49 -5.51 -0.85 -22.95
C ASP A 49 -5.89 -1.08 -21.48
N VAL A 50 -6.02 -2.35 -21.06
CA VAL A 50 -6.23 -2.69 -19.64
C VAL A 50 -5.11 -2.16 -18.76
N TYR A 51 -3.84 -2.36 -19.16
CA TYR A 51 -2.69 -1.85 -18.43
C TYR A 51 -2.71 -0.32 -18.32
N ARG A 52 -3.08 0.39 -19.37
CA ARG A 52 -3.22 1.85 -19.32
C ARG A 52 -4.29 2.30 -18.33
N THR A 53 -5.42 1.62 -18.27
CA THR A 53 -6.48 1.92 -17.28
C THR A 53 -6.00 1.68 -15.86
N LEU A 54 -5.20 0.64 -15.64
CA LEU A 54 -4.62 0.31 -14.34
C LEU A 54 -3.34 1.09 -14.03
N SER A 55 -2.98 2.09 -14.83
CA SER A 55 -1.75 2.89 -14.69
C SER A 55 -0.43 2.08 -14.73
N LEU A 56 -0.46 0.90 -15.34
CA LEU A 56 0.70 0.04 -15.59
C LEU A 56 1.40 0.48 -16.89
N MET A 57 2.02 1.66 -16.87
CA MET A 57 2.55 2.33 -18.07
C MET A 57 3.77 1.63 -18.67
N GLN A 58 4.69 1.13 -17.85
CA GLN A 58 5.85 0.34 -18.31
C GLN A 58 5.38 -0.98 -18.93
N SER A 59 4.50 -1.71 -18.22
CA SER A 59 3.92 -2.95 -18.73
C SER A 59 3.14 -2.75 -20.04
N ALA A 60 2.42 -1.64 -20.17
CA ALA A 60 1.73 -1.25 -21.40
C ALA A 60 2.70 -0.94 -22.55
N TYR A 61 3.78 -0.21 -22.26
CA TYR A 61 4.81 0.14 -23.23
C TYR A 61 5.51 -1.11 -23.78
N ASP A 62 6.01 -1.98 -22.89
CA ASP A 62 6.77 -3.18 -23.27
C ASP A 62 5.93 -4.13 -24.12
N LEU A 63 4.65 -4.31 -23.75
CA LEU A 63 3.73 -5.15 -24.51
C LEU A 63 3.39 -4.53 -25.87
N LEU A 64 3.17 -3.21 -25.94
CA LEU A 64 2.89 -2.56 -27.21
C LEU A 64 4.11 -2.61 -28.13
N LEU A 65 5.31 -2.44 -27.59
CA LEU A 65 6.57 -2.55 -28.33
C LEU A 65 6.73 -3.92 -28.99
N GLU A 66 6.26 -4.99 -28.35
CA GLU A 66 6.29 -6.35 -28.90
C GLU A 66 5.36 -6.51 -30.13
N ILE A 67 4.15 -5.93 -30.07
CA ILE A 67 3.07 -6.20 -31.04
C ILE A 67 2.87 -5.10 -32.10
N VAL A 68 3.55 -3.95 -31.95
CA VAL A 68 3.34 -2.74 -32.74
C VAL A 68 3.50 -3.00 -34.24
N ASP A 69 2.48 -2.60 -34.99
CA ASP A 69 2.62 -2.45 -36.44
C ASP A 69 3.27 -1.09 -36.74
N LYS A 70 4.54 -1.10 -37.16
CA LYS A 70 5.30 0.12 -37.50
C LYS A 70 4.71 0.88 -38.69
N SER A 71 3.85 0.24 -39.49
CA SER A 71 3.12 0.91 -40.58
C SER A 71 1.85 1.62 -40.10
N ASP A 72 1.32 1.25 -38.93
CA ASP A 72 0.14 1.88 -38.32
C ASP A 72 0.56 3.11 -37.50
N ARG A 73 0.36 4.29 -38.09
CA ARG A 73 0.68 5.58 -37.46
C ARG A 73 -0.02 5.78 -36.11
N LYS A 74 -1.21 5.19 -35.88
CA LYS A 74 -1.91 5.30 -34.60
C LYS A 74 -1.20 4.51 -33.51
N GLN A 75 -0.77 3.28 -33.82
CA GLN A 75 -0.03 2.45 -32.86
C GLN A 75 1.34 3.05 -32.56
N VAL A 76 2.04 3.58 -33.58
CA VAL A 76 3.31 4.28 -33.38
C VAL A 76 3.14 5.51 -32.48
N LYS A 77 2.06 6.29 -32.65
CA LYS A 77 1.76 7.42 -31.76
C LYS A 77 1.46 6.97 -30.33
N LYS A 78 0.64 5.91 -30.16
CA LYS A 78 0.32 5.33 -28.85
C LYS A 78 1.59 4.87 -28.13
N LEU A 79 2.51 4.22 -28.85
CA LEU A 79 3.80 3.77 -28.34
C LEU A 79 4.68 4.94 -27.89
N ALA A 80 4.70 6.05 -28.64
CA ALA A 80 5.46 7.23 -28.25
C ALA A 80 4.93 7.86 -26.94
N THR A 81 3.61 7.98 -26.78
CA THR A 81 3.00 8.47 -25.53
C THR A 81 3.32 7.54 -24.35
N LEU A 82 3.13 6.23 -24.51
CA LEU A 82 3.45 5.26 -23.46
C LEU A 82 4.92 5.28 -23.07
N ARG A 83 5.81 5.56 -24.01
CA ARG A 83 7.23 5.71 -23.73
C ARG A 83 7.50 6.90 -22.81
N GLU A 84 6.89 8.05 -23.09
CA GLU A 84 7.01 9.25 -22.27
C GLU A 84 6.46 9.00 -20.85
N ASP A 85 5.32 8.32 -20.74
CA ASP A 85 4.71 7.96 -19.45
C ASP A 85 5.60 6.98 -18.65
N ALA A 86 6.18 5.99 -19.33
CA ALA A 86 7.02 4.96 -18.71
C ALA A 86 8.41 5.47 -18.29
N GLU A 87 9.07 6.32 -19.11
CA GLU A 87 10.44 6.82 -18.86
C GLU A 87 10.58 7.69 -17.61
N GLY A 88 9.47 8.13 -16.99
CA GLY A 88 9.47 8.87 -15.73
C GLY A 88 9.24 8.02 -14.47
N HIS A 89 8.21 7.17 -14.48
CA HIS A 89 7.67 6.56 -13.24
C HIS A 89 7.48 5.04 -13.35
N GLY A 90 7.79 4.42 -14.50
CA GLY A 90 7.56 2.99 -14.71
C GLY A 90 6.11 2.59 -14.45
N ASP A 91 5.90 1.62 -13.55
CA ASP A 91 4.58 1.19 -13.06
C ASP A 91 4.28 1.70 -11.63
N TRP A 92 5.00 2.71 -11.14
CA TRP A 92 4.85 3.22 -9.76
C TRP A 92 3.43 3.69 -9.44
N GLY A 93 2.77 4.37 -10.38
CA GLY A 93 1.40 4.85 -10.22
C GLY A 93 0.31 3.79 -10.47
N ALA A 94 0.69 2.52 -10.57
CA ALA A 94 -0.25 1.45 -10.89
C ALA A 94 -1.30 1.27 -9.78
N VAL A 95 -2.56 1.10 -10.19
CA VAL A 95 -3.64 0.77 -9.27
C VAL A 95 -3.39 -0.62 -8.69
N LYS A 96 -3.07 -0.71 -7.39
CA LYS A 96 -2.75 -1.99 -6.74
C LYS A 96 -3.85 -3.02 -6.93
N ARG A 97 -3.47 -4.27 -7.20
CA ARG A 97 -4.40 -5.39 -7.33
C ARG A 97 -5.04 -5.71 -5.97
N PRO A 98 -6.37 -5.63 -5.83
CA PRO A 98 -6.99 -5.96 -4.57
C PRO A 98 -6.89 -7.46 -4.26
N LYS A 99 -6.56 -7.78 -3.00
CA LYS A 99 -6.58 -9.16 -2.50
C LYS A 99 -7.98 -9.74 -2.61
N THR A 100 -8.11 -10.98 -3.07
CA THR A 100 -9.39 -11.72 -3.13
C THR A 100 -9.90 -12.05 -1.72
N PRO A 101 -11.21 -12.32 -1.52
CA PRO A 101 -11.72 -12.73 -0.20
C PRO A 101 -11.01 -13.96 0.39
N LYS A 102 -10.56 -14.88 -0.47
CA LYS A 102 -9.78 -16.05 -0.09
C LYS A 102 -8.42 -15.64 0.47
N GLN A 103 -7.66 -14.81 -0.24
CA GLN A 103 -6.37 -14.30 0.22
C GLN A 103 -6.52 -13.51 1.54
N ILE A 104 -7.56 -12.67 1.67
CA ILE A 104 -7.85 -11.95 2.91
C ILE A 104 -8.09 -12.93 4.07
N SER A 105 -8.82 -14.02 3.83
CA SER A 105 -9.06 -15.04 4.87
C SER A 105 -7.79 -15.80 5.26
N GLU A 106 -6.92 -16.10 4.29
CA GLU A 106 -5.62 -16.75 4.51
C GLU A 106 -4.68 -15.82 5.28
N ASP A 107 -4.61 -14.53 4.91
CA ASP A 107 -3.86 -13.51 5.64
C ASP A 107 -4.35 -13.41 7.08
N ARG A 108 -5.66 -13.45 7.32
CA ARG A 108 -6.23 -13.41 8.67
C ARG A 108 -5.81 -14.61 9.51
N GLU A 109 -5.78 -15.80 8.91
CA GLU A 109 -5.27 -17.00 9.58
C GLU A 109 -3.77 -16.88 9.88
N LYS A 110 -2.98 -16.32 8.96
CA LYS A 110 -1.54 -16.08 9.18
C LYS A 110 -1.30 -15.05 10.28
N VAL A 111 -1.99 -13.91 10.26
CA VAL A 111 -1.93 -12.88 11.33
C VAL A 111 -2.24 -13.48 12.69
N SER A 112 -3.16 -14.45 12.78
CA SER A 112 -3.47 -15.12 14.06
C SER A 112 -2.31 -15.95 14.62
N LYS A 113 -1.33 -16.32 13.79
CA LYS A 113 -0.11 -17.06 14.16
C LYS A 113 1.06 -16.12 14.43
N LEU A 114 0.98 -14.86 13.99
CA LEU A 114 2.00 -13.85 14.24
C LEU A 114 1.89 -13.28 15.67
N PRO A 115 2.97 -12.72 16.20
CA PRO A 115 2.90 -11.88 17.39
C PRO A 115 1.87 -10.77 17.23
N GLN A 116 1.17 -10.45 18.32
CA GLN A 116 0.22 -9.35 18.35
C GLN A 116 0.98 -8.04 18.62
N PHE A 117 0.84 -7.08 17.71
CA PHE A 117 1.39 -5.74 17.87
C PHE A 117 0.26 -4.80 18.25
N ARG A 118 0.33 -4.25 19.46
CA ARG A 118 -0.73 -3.40 20.03
C ARG A 118 -0.99 -2.16 19.18
N TYR A 119 0.09 -1.52 18.73
CA TYR A 119 0.04 -0.30 17.93
C TYR A 119 -0.08 -0.60 16.43
N HIS A 120 0.29 -1.79 15.96
CA HIS A 120 0.15 -2.15 14.54
C HIS A 120 -0.59 -3.48 14.36
N PRO A 121 -1.91 -3.53 14.58
CA PRO A 121 -2.64 -4.80 14.72
C PRO A 121 -2.67 -5.69 13.47
N ASN A 122 -2.53 -5.14 12.26
CA ASN A 122 -2.62 -5.92 11.01
C ASN A 122 -1.45 -5.63 10.04
N PRO A 123 -0.20 -5.96 10.40
CA PRO A 123 0.99 -5.57 9.65
C PRO A 123 1.12 -6.24 8.27
N LEU A 124 0.45 -7.38 8.04
CA LEU A 124 0.34 -8.01 6.71
C LEU A 124 -0.68 -7.31 5.80
N ALA A 125 -1.69 -6.66 6.37
CA ALA A 125 -2.71 -5.95 5.60
C ALA A 125 -2.23 -4.56 5.16
N THR A 126 -1.34 -3.96 5.96
CA THR A 126 -0.66 -2.69 5.70
C THR A 126 0.65 -2.85 4.94
N GLU A 127 1.02 -4.09 4.59
CA GLU A 127 2.23 -4.43 3.82
C GLU A 127 3.56 -4.12 4.56
N SER A 128 3.50 -3.84 5.87
CA SER A 128 4.70 -3.75 6.73
C SER A 128 5.41 -5.09 6.93
N PHE A 129 4.66 -6.18 6.81
CA PHE A 129 5.24 -7.51 6.58
C PHE A 129 4.87 -7.99 5.19
N GLU A 130 5.82 -8.67 4.55
CA GLU A 130 5.62 -9.36 3.29
C GLU A 130 5.88 -10.86 3.44
N GLU A 131 5.32 -11.61 2.50
CA GLU A 131 5.53 -13.06 2.40
C GLU A 131 6.37 -13.35 1.18
N GLY A 132 7.46 -14.10 1.38
CA GLY A 132 8.40 -14.43 0.33
C GLY A 132 8.90 -15.86 0.42
N THR A 133 10.02 -16.12 -0.25
CA THR A 133 10.74 -17.37 -0.08
C THR A 133 11.23 -17.52 1.36
N PRO A 134 11.44 -18.75 1.86
CA PRO A 134 12.03 -18.93 3.18
C PRO A 134 13.43 -18.29 3.25
N GLU A 135 13.59 -17.31 4.13
CA GLU A 135 14.84 -16.59 4.36
C GLU A 135 15.28 -16.71 5.82
N ILE A 136 16.58 -16.53 6.09
CA ILE A 136 17.15 -16.65 7.45
C ILE A 136 17.12 -15.28 8.13
N CYS A 137 16.39 -15.18 9.24
CA CYS A 137 16.35 -13.97 10.04
C CYS A 137 17.73 -13.63 10.64
N PRO A 138 18.32 -12.45 10.35
CA PRO A 138 19.65 -12.10 10.83
C PRO A 138 19.71 -11.92 12.35
N CYS A 139 18.56 -11.71 13.01
CA CYS A 139 18.49 -11.61 14.46
C CYS A 139 18.66 -12.98 15.14
N CYS A 140 17.74 -13.92 14.87
CA CYS A 140 17.65 -15.19 15.59
C CYS A 140 18.22 -16.41 14.85
N GLY A 141 18.59 -16.26 13.57
CA GLY A 141 19.11 -17.34 12.73
C GLY A 141 18.09 -18.41 12.34
N LYS A 142 16.79 -18.15 12.54
CA LYS A 142 15.71 -19.06 12.13
C LYS A 142 15.19 -18.69 10.75
N GLU A 143 14.72 -19.69 10.04
CA GLU A 143 14.04 -19.52 8.76
C GLU A 143 12.63 -18.94 8.98
N SER A 144 12.23 -17.98 8.13
CA SER A 144 10.89 -17.40 8.10
C SER A 144 10.46 -17.14 6.67
N THR A 145 9.17 -17.33 6.38
CA THR A 145 8.55 -16.95 5.11
C THR A 145 7.85 -15.61 5.17
N ILE A 146 7.75 -15.02 6.38
CA ILE A 146 7.18 -13.70 6.61
C ILE A 146 8.25 -12.84 7.25
N TYR A 147 8.49 -11.66 6.68
CA TYR A 147 9.53 -10.78 7.16
C TYR A 147 9.19 -9.31 6.92
N TYR A 148 9.86 -8.43 7.67
CA TYR A 148 9.69 -6.98 7.62
C TYR A 148 10.01 -6.45 6.22
N SER A 149 9.06 -5.73 5.64
CA SER A 149 9.15 -5.22 4.26
C SER A 149 9.99 -3.95 4.14
N SER A 150 10.23 -3.26 5.27
CA SER A 150 11.04 -2.04 5.35
C SER A 150 12.36 -2.32 6.07
N PHE A 151 13.14 -1.27 6.26
CA PHE A 151 14.42 -1.31 6.95
C PHE A 151 14.28 -0.71 8.34
N PRO A 152 14.85 -1.34 9.38
CA PRO A 152 14.97 -0.68 10.67
C PRO A 152 15.89 0.54 10.57
N TYR A 153 15.59 1.58 11.35
CA TYR A 153 16.48 2.71 11.58
C TYR A 153 17.67 2.24 12.43
N CYS A 154 18.75 1.85 11.77
CA CYS A 154 20.01 1.47 12.39
C CYS A 154 21.20 1.71 11.45
N VAL A 155 22.42 1.46 11.93
CA VAL A 155 23.65 1.67 11.14
C VAL A 155 23.86 0.57 10.09
N GLU A 156 23.34 -0.62 10.34
CA GLU A 156 23.50 -1.78 9.47
C GLU A 156 22.35 -1.88 8.45
N GLU A 157 22.63 -2.33 7.24
CA GLU A 157 21.58 -2.68 6.27
C GLU A 157 21.03 -4.08 6.62
N ILE A 158 19.85 -4.11 7.23
CA ILE A 158 19.23 -5.34 7.73
C ILE A 158 17.93 -5.63 6.97
N GLU A 159 17.87 -6.81 6.38
CA GLU A 159 16.68 -7.33 5.69
C GLU A 159 16.17 -8.61 6.37
N TYR A 160 14.98 -9.06 5.99
CA TYR A 160 14.41 -10.35 6.38
C TYR A 160 14.21 -10.56 7.89
N LEU A 161 13.98 -9.48 8.66
CA LEU A 161 13.66 -9.58 10.08
C LEU A 161 12.31 -10.27 10.29
N CYS A 162 12.30 -11.35 11.08
CA CYS A 162 11.07 -12.07 11.38
C CYS A 162 10.21 -11.33 12.43
N PRO A 163 8.88 -11.48 12.37
CA PRO A 163 7.95 -10.81 13.30
C PRO A 163 8.24 -11.06 14.78
N GLU A 164 8.72 -12.25 15.16
CA GLU A 164 9.03 -12.61 16.54
C GLU A 164 10.19 -11.79 17.12
N CYS A 165 11.21 -11.51 16.30
CA CYS A 165 12.37 -10.73 16.74
C CYS A 165 12.01 -9.25 16.94
N ILE A 166 11.09 -8.72 16.15
CA ILE A 166 10.54 -7.38 16.33
C ILE A 166 9.68 -7.36 17.59
N ALA A 167 8.68 -8.25 17.71
CA ALA A 167 7.75 -8.26 18.84
C ALA A 167 8.42 -8.46 20.21
N SER A 168 9.52 -9.22 20.25
CA SER A 168 10.31 -9.44 21.47
C SER A 168 11.27 -8.30 21.80
N GLY A 169 11.60 -7.43 20.85
CA GLY A 169 12.63 -6.38 20.98
C GLY A 169 14.06 -6.91 20.85
N GLU A 170 14.26 -8.19 20.54
CA GLU A 170 15.60 -8.76 20.35
C GLU A 170 16.28 -8.17 19.11
N ALA A 171 15.54 -7.86 18.05
CA ALA A 171 16.07 -7.19 16.86
C ALA A 171 16.56 -5.77 17.21
N ALA A 172 15.72 -4.96 17.85
CA ALA A 172 16.07 -3.62 18.31
C ALA A 172 17.33 -3.63 19.18
N LYS A 173 17.37 -4.52 20.17
CA LYS A 173 18.51 -4.65 21.08
C LYS A 173 19.79 -5.12 20.39
N LYS A 174 19.70 -6.04 19.44
CA LYS A 174 20.88 -6.61 18.76
C LYS A 174 21.54 -5.61 17.81
N PHE A 175 20.72 -4.83 17.10
CA PHE A 175 21.17 -3.94 16.04
C PHE A 175 21.17 -2.45 16.43
N ASP A 176 20.80 -2.13 17.67
CA ASP A 176 20.57 -0.75 18.12
C ASP A 176 19.61 -0.02 17.17
N ALA A 177 18.46 -0.68 16.96
CA ALA A 177 17.51 -0.36 15.91
C ALA A 177 16.17 0.11 16.45
N GLU A 178 15.57 1.08 15.76
CA GLU A 178 14.18 1.48 15.91
C GLU A 178 13.41 1.20 14.62
N PHE A 179 12.09 1.06 14.73
CA PHE A 179 11.21 0.72 13.60
C PHE A 179 10.24 1.84 13.24
N VAL A 180 10.26 2.94 13.99
CA VAL A 180 9.38 4.10 13.80
C VAL A 180 10.25 5.33 13.88
N GLN A 181 10.15 6.24 12.92
CA GLN A 181 10.99 7.44 12.90
C GLN A 181 10.60 8.47 13.96
N ASP A 182 9.30 8.76 14.08
CA ASP A 182 8.79 9.79 14.96
C ASP A 182 7.39 9.45 15.50
N ALA A 183 7.03 10.05 16.63
CA ALA A 183 5.72 9.90 17.24
C ALA A 183 5.31 11.10 18.08
N GLU A 184 4.03 11.44 18.05
CA GLU A 184 3.43 12.42 18.95
C GLU A 184 3.38 11.89 20.37
N TRP A 185 3.64 12.76 21.34
CA TRP A 185 3.39 12.48 22.75
C TRP A 185 3.02 13.76 23.52
N GLU A 186 1.93 13.70 24.27
CA GLU A 186 1.56 14.78 25.19
C GLU A 186 1.98 14.43 26.62
N GLY A 187 2.69 15.36 27.27
CA GLY A 187 3.07 15.24 28.69
C GLY A 187 4.37 14.48 28.94
N GLU A 188 4.46 13.80 30.09
CA GLU A 188 5.66 13.03 30.46
C GLU A 188 5.69 11.71 29.68
N ILE A 189 6.83 11.44 29.03
CA ILE A 189 7.02 10.26 28.18
C ILE A 189 6.96 8.99 29.04
N ASP A 190 6.02 8.10 28.69
CA ASP A 190 5.96 6.75 29.22
C ASP A 190 6.99 5.86 28.50
N ARG A 191 8.12 5.63 29.16
CA ARG A 191 9.25 4.87 28.59
C ARG A 191 8.88 3.46 28.13
N GLU A 192 7.95 2.79 28.80
CA GLU A 192 7.59 1.42 28.43
C GLU A 192 6.75 1.42 27.16
N LYS A 193 5.82 2.37 27.02
CA LYS A 193 5.03 2.54 25.79
C LYS A 193 5.89 2.99 24.62
N SER A 194 6.82 3.91 24.84
CA SER A 194 7.75 4.32 23.80
C SER A 194 8.62 3.16 23.33
N LYS A 195 9.15 2.34 24.26
CA LYS A 195 9.88 1.12 23.86
C LYS A 195 9.00 0.13 23.08
N GLU A 196 7.75 -0.08 23.50
CA GLU A 196 6.84 -0.94 22.76
C GLU A 196 6.59 -0.42 21.33
N LEU A 197 6.48 0.89 21.14
CA LEU A 197 6.34 1.50 19.83
C LEU A 197 7.64 1.41 19.01
N PHE A 198 8.70 2.06 19.46
CA PHE A 198 9.92 2.26 18.67
C PHE A 198 10.74 0.98 18.49
N GLU A 199 10.78 0.09 19.49
CA GLU A 199 11.65 -1.10 19.46
C GLU A 199 10.89 -2.40 19.15
N ARG A 200 9.56 -2.42 19.29
CA ARG A 200 8.76 -3.65 19.26
C ARG A 200 7.54 -3.64 18.37
N THR A 201 7.29 -2.54 17.66
CA THR A 201 6.19 -2.42 16.69
C THR A 201 6.79 -2.20 15.30
N PRO A 202 6.37 -2.96 14.27
CA PRO A 202 6.84 -2.70 12.90
C PRO A 202 6.33 -1.34 12.43
N GLY A 203 7.21 -0.55 11.81
CA GLY A 203 6.87 0.69 11.12
C GLY A 203 5.97 0.49 9.91
N TYR A 204 5.63 1.58 9.25
CA TYR A 204 4.82 1.59 8.03
C TYR A 204 5.50 2.47 6.96
N MET A 205 5.32 2.13 5.69
CA MET A 205 5.91 2.94 4.62
C MET A 205 5.21 4.30 4.49
N SER A 206 5.97 5.38 4.41
CA SER A 206 5.49 6.74 4.13
C SER A 206 6.46 7.53 3.23
N TRP A 207 6.12 8.78 2.88
CA TRP A 207 6.93 9.61 1.99
C TRP A 207 8.08 10.31 2.72
N GLN A 208 7.80 10.89 3.89
CA GLN A 208 8.73 11.71 4.69
C GLN A 208 9.16 11.03 6.00
N GLY A 209 8.77 9.76 6.23
CA GLY A 209 9.05 9.00 7.45
C GLY A 209 7.81 8.73 8.31
N GLU A 210 7.84 7.70 9.17
CA GLU A 210 6.69 7.43 10.03
C GLU A 210 6.49 8.52 11.07
N HIS A 211 5.24 8.91 11.27
CA HIS A 211 4.83 9.84 12.31
C HIS A 211 3.62 9.26 13.05
N TRP A 212 3.87 8.65 14.20
CA TRP A 212 2.87 7.91 14.94
C TRP A 212 2.00 8.81 15.83
N LEU A 213 0.69 8.70 15.73
CA LEU A 213 -0.23 9.53 16.52
C LEU A 213 -0.49 8.97 17.93
N SER A 214 -0.76 9.86 18.88
CA SER A 214 -1.15 9.50 20.25
C SER A 214 -2.50 10.09 20.64
N CYS A 215 -3.22 9.42 21.55
CA CYS A 215 -4.50 9.87 22.08
C CYS A 215 -4.76 9.20 23.43
N CYS A 216 -5.34 9.94 24.38
CA CYS A 216 -5.60 9.45 25.74
C CYS A 216 -4.32 8.93 26.45
N ASN A 217 -3.19 9.63 26.30
CA ASN A 217 -1.92 9.30 26.95
C ASN A 217 -1.37 7.90 26.57
N ASP A 218 -1.62 7.49 25.32
CA ASP A 218 -1.16 6.25 24.71
C ASP A 218 -1.02 6.41 23.20
N TYR A 219 -0.22 5.57 22.55
CA TYR A 219 -0.14 5.56 21.09
C TYR A 219 -1.36 4.91 20.47
N CYS A 220 -1.77 5.42 19.31
CA CYS A 220 -2.89 4.87 18.56
C CYS A 220 -2.50 3.61 17.79
N ALA A 221 -3.49 2.80 17.42
CA ALA A 221 -3.29 1.70 16.50
C ALA A 221 -3.31 2.19 15.05
N TYR A 222 -2.23 1.98 14.30
CA TYR A 222 -2.15 2.21 12.86
C TYR A 222 -2.97 1.16 12.09
N LEU A 223 -3.78 1.61 11.14
CA LEU A 223 -4.74 0.79 10.40
C LEU A 223 -4.47 0.73 8.89
N GLY A 224 -3.51 1.51 8.38
CA GLY A 224 -3.17 1.55 6.96
C GLY A 224 -3.36 2.93 6.33
N THR A 225 -3.02 3.00 5.05
CA THR A 225 -3.23 4.18 4.20
C THR A 225 -4.70 4.39 3.84
N VAL A 226 -5.11 5.64 3.71
CA VAL A 226 -6.48 6.06 3.37
C VAL A 226 -6.46 7.30 2.48
N GLY A 227 -7.45 7.39 1.60
CA GLY A 227 -7.86 8.63 0.93
C GLY A 227 -9.25 9.06 1.39
N THR A 228 -9.76 10.14 0.81
CA THR A 228 -11.11 10.64 1.11
C THR A 228 -12.19 9.58 0.87
N LYS A 229 -12.05 8.78 -0.19
CA LYS A 229 -13.01 7.71 -0.51
C LYS A 229 -13.12 6.66 0.60
N GLU A 230 -12.00 6.22 1.15
CA GLU A 230 -11.98 5.24 2.24
C GLU A 230 -12.60 5.82 3.51
N LEU A 231 -12.27 7.08 3.84
CA LEU A 231 -12.81 7.77 5.01
C LEU A 231 -14.33 7.99 4.90
N GLU A 232 -14.83 8.31 3.70
CA GLU A 232 -16.27 8.47 3.43
C GLU A 232 -17.00 7.13 3.52
N ALA A 233 -16.42 6.05 3.00
CA ALA A 233 -16.97 4.71 3.13
C ALA A 233 -17.06 4.25 4.60
N MET A 234 -16.17 4.75 5.45
CA MET A 234 -16.18 4.52 6.90
C MET A 234 -17.12 5.49 7.65
N GLY A 235 -17.60 6.56 7.02
CA GLY A 235 -18.45 7.58 7.63
C GLY A 235 -17.72 8.48 8.64
N ILE A 236 -16.40 8.60 8.54
CA ILE A 236 -15.56 9.37 9.48
C ILE A 236 -14.87 10.57 8.83
N ALA A 237 -15.00 10.76 7.51
CA ALA A 237 -14.27 11.76 6.74
C ALA A 237 -14.36 13.18 7.32
N ASP A 238 -15.57 13.63 7.68
CA ASP A 238 -15.77 15.00 8.16
C ASP A 238 -15.02 15.25 9.48
N GLU A 239 -15.14 14.35 10.47
CA GLU A 239 -14.49 14.51 11.78
C GLU A 239 -12.95 14.48 11.67
N VAL A 240 -12.39 13.51 10.93
CA VAL A 240 -10.94 13.33 10.89
C VAL A 240 -10.22 14.37 10.02
N ILE A 241 -10.86 14.83 8.93
CA ILE A 241 -10.29 15.88 8.08
C ILE A 241 -10.34 17.21 8.80
N GLU A 242 -11.46 17.55 9.44
CA GLU A 242 -11.59 18.78 10.22
C GLU A 242 -10.57 18.81 11.37
N GLU A 243 -10.39 17.70 12.10
CA GLU A 243 -9.36 17.57 13.13
C GLU A 243 -7.94 17.79 12.58
N TYR A 244 -7.61 17.18 11.44
CA TYR A 244 -6.28 17.31 10.85
C TYR A 244 -6.01 18.75 10.38
N GLU A 245 -6.96 19.39 9.70
CA GLU A 245 -6.80 20.75 9.18
C GLU A 245 -6.61 21.80 10.29
N MET A 246 -7.05 21.52 11.53
CA MET A 246 -6.74 22.37 12.69
C MET A 246 -5.23 22.45 13.02
N ARG A 247 -4.41 21.53 12.48
CA ARG A 247 -2.95 21.54 12.65
C ARG A 247 -2.27 22.57 11.74
N GLU A 248 -2.98 23.12 10.75
CA GLU A 248 -2.48 24.12 9.79
C GLU A 248 -1.26 23.68 8.95
N GLU A 249 -1.01 22.36 8.82
CA GLU A 249 0.07 21.80 7.99
C GLU A 249 -0.32 21.76 6.51
N TYR A 250 -1.39 21.03 6.19
CA TYR A 250 -2.07 21.07 4.89
C TYR A 250 -3.54 21.47 5.08
N THR A 251 -4.08 22.25 4.16
CA THR A 251 -5.47 22.72 4.16
C THR A 251 -6.18 22.29 2.87
N ASP A 252 -7.51 22.18 2.93
CA ASP A 252 -8.36 21.76 1.81
C ASP A 252 -7.97 20.38 1.25
N ILE A 253 -7.52 19.48 2.13
CA ILE A 253 -6.91 18.20 1.74
C ILE A 253 -7.92 17.23 1.12
N ARG A 254 -9.21 17.43 1.37
CA ARG A 254 -10.28 16.49 1.00
C ARG A 254 -10.30 16.13 -0.49
N GLU A 255 -10.01 17.08 -1.37
CA GLU A 255 -10.04 16.83 -2.83
C GLU A 255 -8.77 16.12 -3.34
N TYR A 256 -7.70 16.16 -2.55
CA TYR A 256 -6.36 15.70 -2.94
C TYR A 256 -5.91 14.46 -2.18
N LEU A 257 -6.63 14.04 -1.14
CA LEU A 257 -6.25 12.89 -0.32
C LEU A 257 -6.61 11.57 -1.04
N TYR A 258 -5.59 10.87 -1.53
CA TYR A 258 -5.71 9.58 -2.20
C TYR A 258 -4.90 8.51 -1.47
N LYS A 259 -5.51 7.33 -1.30
CA LYS A 259 -4.81 6.17 -0.76
C LYS A 259 -3.62 5.82 -1.65
N ASP A 260 -2.43 5.74 -1.04
CA ASP A 260 -1.16 5.46 -1.73
C ASP A 260 -0.80 6.49 -2.83
N GLY A 261 -1.36 7.69 -2.79
CA GLY A 261 -1.10 8.77 -3.75
C GLY A 261 -0.09 9.82 -3.26
N ASP A 262 0.08 10.87 -4.08
CA ASP A 262 1.01 11.98 -3.80
C ASP A 262 0.68 12.74 -2.51
N LEU A 263 -0.60 12.79 -2.12
CA LEU A 263 -1.04 13.23 -0.79
C LEU A 263 -1.84 12.08 -0.16
N CYS A 264 -1.23 11.42 0.82
CA CYS A 264 -1.76 10.19 1.40
C CYS A 264 -2.03 10.35 2.89
N GLY A 265 -3.17 9.82 3.35
CA GLY A 265 -3.52 9.76 4.76
C GLY A 265 -3.08 8.44 5.39
N TYR A 266 -2.68 8.49 6.66
CA TYR A 266 -2.34 7.34 7.50
C TYR A 266 -3.35 7.29 8.65
N LEU A 267 -4.17 6.24 8.68
CA LEU A 267 -5.27 6.14 9.63
C LEU A 267 -4.82 5.50 10.93
N PHE A 268 -5.16 6.16 12.03
CA PHE A 268 -4.91 5.69 13.39
C PHE A 268 -6.22 5.59 14.17
N ARG A 269 -6.28 4.68 15.15
CA ARG A 269 -7.41 4.55 16.07
C ARG A 269 -6.94 4.52 17.52
N CYS A 270 -7.47 5.40 18.34
CA CYS A 270 -7.19 5.40 19.78
C CYS A 270 -7.63 4.08 20.42
N LEU A 271 -6.75 3.48 21.22
CA LEU A 271 -7.00 2.22 21.91
C LEU A 271 -7.99 2.34 23.08
N HIS A 272 -8.25 3.57 23.54
CA HIS A 272 -9.07 3.85 24.71
C HIS A 272 -10.46 4.38 24.35
N CYS A 273 -10.52 5.48 23.58
CA CYS A 273 -11.79 6.09 23.20
C CYS A 273 -12.35 5.59 21.86
N GLY A 274 -11.55 4.86 21.07
CA GLY A 274 -11.96 4.33 19.77
C GLY A 274 -12.07 5.36 18.64
N LYS A 275 -11.76 6.65 18.91
CA LYS A 275 -11.72 7.70 17.89
C LYS A 275 -10.65 7.42 16.84
N TYR A 276 -10.94 7.87 15.62
CA TYR A 276 -10.00 7.82 14.51
C TYR A 276 -9.28 9.16 14.38
N HIS A 277 -8.02 9.09 13.97
CA HIS A 277 -7.16 10.23 13.71
C HIS A 277 -6.40 9.95 12.41
N ILE A 278 -6.00 10.99 11.68
CA ILE A 278 -5.17 10.82 10.48
C ILE A 278 -3.89 11.65 10.61
N TYR A 279 -2.81 11.12 10.06
CA TYR A 279 -1.64 11.90 9.66
C TYR A 279 -1.65 12.01 8.14
N VAL A 280 -1.15 13.11 7.57
CA VAL A 280 -1.09 13.30 6.12
C VAL A 280 0.34 13.62 5.73
N ASP A 281 0.78 13.00 4.65
CA ASP A 281 2.14 13.16 4.12
C ASP A 281 2.09 13.25 2.59
N ALA A 282 3.12 13.86 2.00
CA ALA A 282 3.24 14.07 0.57
C ALA A 282 4.61 13.68 -0.02
N SER A 283 4.58 13.17 -1.25
CA SER A 283 5.76 12.79 -2.05
C SER A 283 6.42 13.96 -2.78
#